data_AF-A0A3L7VHX3-F1
#
_entry.id   AF-A0A3L7VHX3-F1
#
_cell.length_a   1.000
_cell.length_b   1.000
_cell.length_c   1.000
_cell.angle_alpha   90.00
_cell.angle_beta   90.00
_cell.angle_gamma   90.00
#
_symmetry.space_group_name_H-M   'P 1'
#
loop_
_entity.id
_entity.type
_entity.pdbx_description
1 polymer ?
#
loop_
_entity_poly.entity_id
_entity_poly.type
_entity_poly.pdbx_seq_one_letter_code
_entity_poly.pdbx_strand_id
1 'polypeptide(L)'
;MFAGMASCIGLDAAAQDRPSGPALRNLPDGLENEDLIAYVHRIAGGWDVDWYRRVLGAANEYKEGDEILGVSARTPAERQLARRLLEQTTLEQIDSHRPFEDKMHSVLGLAQSKTQTQEIQTWKLVELKAFLLEQSEQEIHAIRPGLSSDSIACVVKLMSNQELIEVGRKVFNPLPGTQLGSQGYMGARIQPNSPTDHPDDIRWQVFNAFAYAVGDVLVGTNPVSSEPDSVALVESTLKEILDTFGISSTIPHCVLAHIDIQAALELSQPGSTALWFQSIAGSDAANATFDVTVDKLLQHAKNKQGKFGLYLETGQGADFTNGHGFGTDMLIHESRKYGLARSLSQTLALSMQQRGESSEPWVHLNDVAGFIGPEVFRNREQLVRCCLEDIVMGKLHGLMIGLDICTTLHMDVTLDDLGWCIDQIMPANPGYLMALPTRIDPMLGYLTTGYHDHVRIREKFGYRVND
;
A
#
# COMPACT_ATOMS: atom_id res chain seq x y z
N MET A 1 -9.88 -11.90 -1.39
CA MET A 1 -10.02 -10.42 -1.47
C MET A 1 -10.66 -9.95 -0.19
N PHE A 2 -10.17 -8.90 0.44
CA PHE A 2 -10.45 -8.54 1.84
C PHE A 2 -11.92 -8.71 2.33
N ALA A 3 -12.92 -8.60 1.44
CA ALA A 3 -14.35 -8.78 1.72
C ALA A 3 -14.74 -10.20 2.16
N GLY A 4 -14.04 -11.24 1.69
CA GLY A 4 -14.34 -12.63 2.05
C GLY A 4 -13.82 -13.04 3.44
N MET A 5 -12.89 -12.27 4.02
CA MET A 5 -12.34 -12.53 5.36
C MET A 5 -12.83 -11.53 6.41
N ALA A 6 -13.14 -10.30 6.02
CA ALA A 6 -13.69 -9.30 6.95
C ALA A 6 -15.05 -9.72 7.56
N SER A 7 -15.83 -10.59 6.89
CA SER A 7 -17.16 -10.98 7.36
C SER A 7 -17.18 -12.05 8.46
N CYS A 8 -16.05 -12.64 8.85
CA CYS A 8 -16.02 -13.78 9.79
C CYS A 8 -14.99 -13.68 10.92
N ILE A 9 -14.44 -12.50 11.20
CA ILE A 9 -13.50 -12.34 12.31
C ILE A 9 -14.26 -11.80 13.51
N GLY A 10 -14.61 -12.71 14.41
CA GLY A 10 -14.88 -12.32 15.79
C GLY A 10 -13.61 -11.64 16.30
N LEU A 11 -13.64 -10.31 16.40
CA LEU A 11 -12.71 -9.56 17.24
C LEU A 11 -12.70 -10.30 18.56
N ASP A 12 -11.58 -10.96 18.85
CA ASP A 12 -11.41 -11.70 20.08
C ASP A 12 -11.80 -10.75 21.22
N ALA A 13 -12.77 -11.12 22.05
CA ALA A 13 -13.28 -10.24 23.11
C ALA A 13 -12.15 -9.77 24.07
N ALA A 14 -10.97 -10.41 23.98
CA ALA A 14 -9.73 -10.03 24.62
C ALA A 14 -9.05 -8.75 24.08
N ALA A 15 -9.41 -8.24 22.89
CA ALA A 15 -8.86 -6.98 22.37
C ALA A 15 -9.56 -5.74 22.95
N GLN A 16 -10.87 -5.82 23.22
CA GLN A 16 -11.66 -4.71 23.80
C GLN A 16 -11.33 -4.45 25.27
N ASP A 17 -10.69 -5.38 25.96
CA ASP A 17 -10.41 -5.31 27.40
C ASP A 17 -8.93 -5.07 27.72
N ARG A 18 -8.09 -4.70 26.74
CA ARG A 18 -6.72 -4.25 27.02
C ARG A 18 -6.77 -2.84 27.58
N PRO A 19 -6.42 -2.61 28.87
CA PRO A 19 -6.27 -1.26 29.36
C PRO A 19 -5.24 -0.56 28.49
N SER A 20 -5.55 0.65 28.02
CA SER A 20 -4.55 1.51 27.36
C SER A 20 -3.28 1.47 28.23
N GLY A 21 -2.13 1.15 27.63
CA GLY A 21 -0.92 0.90 28.42
C GLY A 21 -0.53 2.14 29.26
N PRO A 22 0.45 2.04 30.16
CA PRO A 22 0.88 3.15 31.03
C PRO A 22 1.28 4.41 30.25
N ALA A 23 0.73 5.60 30.56
CA ALA A 23 1.01 6.84 29.81
C ALA A 23 2.52 7.09 29.59
N LEU A 24 2.89 7.66 28.42
CA LEU A 24 4.25 8.16 28.25
C LEU A 24 4.57 9.19 29.34
N ARG A 25 5.78 9.12 29.90
CA ARG A 25 6.24 10.03 30.96
C ARG A 25 7.01 11.17 30.31
N ASN A 26 6.72 12.40 30.72
CA ASN A 26 7.43 13.58 30.22
C ASN A 26 8.95 13.47 30.42
N LEU A 27 9.69 14.12 29.52
CA LEU A 27 11.13 14.27 29.63
C LEU A 27 11.45 15.19 30.82
N PRO A 28 12.33 14.79 31.74
CA PRO A 28 12.95 15.70 32.70
C PRO A 28 13.71 16.83 32.01
N ASP A 29 13.92 17.92 32.73
CA ASP A 29 14.79 19.02 32.28
C ASP A 29 16.20 18.48 31.93
N GLY A 30 16.73 18.89 30.78
CA GLY A 30 18.04 18.48 30.28
C GLY A 30 18.07 17.21 29.41
N LEU A 31 16.93 16.55 29.17
CA LEU A 31 16.81 15.39 28.25
C LEU A 31 16.08 15.75 26.95
N GLU A 32 16.20 16.99 26.49
CA GLU A 32 15.47 17.53 25.32
C GLU A 32 15.80 16.80 24.01
N ASN A 33 17.00 16.21 23.93
CA ASN A 33 17.50 15.47 22.77
C ASN A 33 17.56 13.95 23.00
N GLU A 34 16.84 13.43 24.00
CA GLU A 34 16.75 11.99 24.25
C GLU A 34 16.09 11.29 23.04
N ASP A 35 16.73 10.23 22.55
CA ASP A 35 16.16 9.39 21.49
C ASP A 35 15.20 8.33 22.07
N LEU A 36 14.40 7.73 21.20
CA LEU A 36 13.47 6.67 21.54
C LEU A 36 14.12 5.50 22.31
N ILE A 37 15.31 5.06 21.92
CA ILE A 37 15.97 3.90 22.52
C ILE A 37 16.39 4.22 23.97
N ALA A 38 17.04 5.37 24.17
CA ALA A 38 17.41 5.86 25.49
C ALA A 38 16.18 6.05 26.40
N TYR A 39 15.09 6.59 25.85
CA TYR A 39 13.82 6.75 26.56
C TYR A 39 13.26 5.40 27.03
N VAL A 40 13.21 4.39 26.16
CA VAL A 40 12.75 3.03 26.52
C VAL A 40 13.59 2.47 27.66
N HIS A 41 14.92 2.53 27.54
CA HIS A 41 15.84 2.08 28.59
C HIS A 41 15.60 2.78 29.93
N ARG A 42 15.39 4.09 29.92
CA ARG A 42 15.16 4.88 31.13
C ARG A 42 13.82 4.56 31.80
N ILE A 43 12.77 4.39 31.02
CA ILE A 43 11.41 4.16 31.55
C ILE A 43 11.20 2.72 32.02
N ALA A 44 11.72 1.74 31.28
CA ALA A 44 11.56 0.33 31.60
C ALA A 44 12.69 -0.22 32.49
N GLY A 45 13.81 0.50 32.64
CA GLY A 45 15.01 0.02 33.33
C GLY A 45 15.86 -0.94 32.48
N GLY A 46 15.62 -0.99 31.18
CA GLY A 46 16.24 -1.90 30.21
C GLY A 46 15.52 -1.84 28.86
N TRP A 47 15.96 -2.64 27.89
CA TRP A 47 15.24 -2.75 26.61
C TRP A 47 13.88 -3.43 26.82
N ASP A 48 12.82 -2.80 26.30
CA ASP A 48 11.46 -3.30 26.37
C ASP A 48 10.74 -2.99 25.04
N VAL A 49 10.42 -4.05 24.30
CA VAL A 49 9.82 -3.93 22.96
C VAL A 49 8.40 -3.39 23.00
N ASP A 50 7.65 -3.60 24.09
CA ASP A 50 6.28 -3.12 24.20
C ASP A 50 6.28 -1.60 24.43
N TRP A 51 7.22 -1.09 25.22
CA TRP A 51 7.45 0.35 25.31
C TRP A 51 7.89 0.95 23.97
N TYR A 52 8.78 0.28 23.24
CA TYR A 52 9.21 0.73 21.92
C TYR A 52 8.03 0.85 20.94
N ARG A 53 7.26 -0.24 20.76
CA ARG A 53 6.05 -0.28 19.93
C ARG A 53 5.06 0.82 20.30
N ARG A 54 4.87 1.05 21.60
CA ARG A 54 3.94 2.04 22.10
C ARG A 54 4.37 3.47 21.75
N VAL A 55 5.66 3.80 21.82
CA VAL A 55 6.11 5.13 21.38
C VAL A 55 6.01 5.26 19.86
N LEU A 56 6.33 4.20 19.09
CA LEU A 56 6.14 4.20 17.63
C LEU A 56 4.69 4.45 17.22
N GLY A 57 3.73 3.78 17.87
CA GLY A 57 2.31 3.99 17.63
C GLY A 57 1.81 5.34 18.11
N ALA A 58 2.30 5.83 19.26
CA ALA A 58 1.92 7.13 19.80
C ALA A 58 2.34 8.30 18.89
N ALA A 59 3.35 8.12 18.03
CA ALA A 59 3.77 9.14 17.07
C ALA A 59 2.83 9.28 15.85
N ASN A 60 1.93 8.32 15.60
CA ASN A 60 0.93 8.40 14.52
C ASN A 60 -0.08 9.53 14.77
N GLU A 61 -0.64 10.06 13.68
CA GLU A 61 -1.95 10.71 13.76
C GLU A 61 -3.01 9.68 14.19
N TYR A 62 -4.04 10.14 14.89
CA TYR A 62 -5.04 9.26 15.50
C TYR A 62 -5.81 8.45 14.45
N LYS A 63 -5.82 7.12 14.59
CA LYS A 63 -6.62 6.17 13.83
C LYS A 63 -7.28 5.19 14.80
N GLU A 64 -8.47 4.70 14.45
CA GLU A 64 -9.26 3.80 15.30
C GLU A 64 -8.53 2.46 15.51
N GLY A 65 -7.93 1.91 14.45
CA GLY A 65 -7.20 0.64 14.55
C GLY A 65 -6.01 0.70 15.51
N ASP A 66 -5.28 1.82 15.53
CA ASP A 66 -4.16 2.03 16.46
C ASP A 66 -4.62 2.20 17.92
N GLU A 67 -5.83 2.74 18.13
CA GLU A 67 -6.44 2.81 19.46
C GLU A 67 -6.90 1.42 19.94
N ILE A 68 -7.53 0.63 19.06
CA ILE A 68 -7.92 -0.76 19.36
C ILE A 68 -6.71 -1.63 19.69
N LEU A 69 -5.59 -1.40 19.00
CA LEU A 69 -4.31 -2.07 19.30
C LEU A 69 -3.67 -1.60 20.61
N GLY A 70 -4.15 -0.50 21.20
CA GLY A 70 -3.65 0.09 22.43
C GLY A 70 -2.33 0.85 22.28
N VAL A 71 -1.97 1.25 21.06
CA VAL A 71 -0.69 1.93 20.74
C VAL A 71 -0.85 3.41 20.41
N SER A 72 -2.08 3.88 20.19
CA SER A 72 -2.37 5.30 19.93
C SER A 72 -2.03 6.20 21.14
N ALA A 73 -1.60 7.43 20.86
CA ALA A 73 -1.39 8.43 21.90
C ALA A 73 -2.72 8.85 22.54
N ARG A 74 -2.76 8.93 23.87
CA ARG A 74 -3.97 9.33 24.62
C ARG A 74 -4.24 10.82 24.57
N THR A 75 -3.20 11.61 24.31
CA THR A 75 -3.29 13.07 24.24
C THR A 75 -2.39 13.62 23.13
N PRO A 76 -2.69 14.82 22.61
CA PRO A 76 -1.77 15.51 21.68
C PRO A 76 -0.37 15.73 22.27
N ALA A 77 -0.26 15.96 23.59
CA ALA A 77 1.04 16.11 24.26
C ALA A 77 1.85 14.80 24.25
N GLU A 78 1.20 13.66 24.45
CA GLU A 78 1.82 12.32 24.34
C GLU A 78 2.32 12.06 22.91
N ARG A 79 1.52 12.41 21.89
CA ARG A 79 1.94 12.32 20.48
C ARG A 79 3.16 13.18 20.19
N GLN A 80 3.17 14.43 20.67
CA GLN A 80 4.29 15.35 20.47
C GLN A 80 5.56 14.86 21.19
N LEU A 81 5.43 14.27 22.37
CA LEU A 81 6.55 13.62 23.05
C LEU A 81 7.09 12.45 22.22
N ALA A 82 6.22 11.56 21.73
CA ALA A 82 6.63 10.43 20.91
C ALA A 82 7.34 10.88 19.62
N ARG A 83 6.82 11.92 18.95
CA ARG A 83 7.45 12.51 17.76
C ARG A 83 8.82 13.11 18.05
N ARG A 84 8.99 13.85 19.15
CA ARG A 84 10.30 14.40 19.54
C ARG A 84 11.34 13.33 19.82
N LEU A 85 10.95 12.25 20.50
CA LEU A 85 11.84 11.10 20.74
C LEU A 85 12.27 10.47 19.41
N LEU A 86 11.30 10.27 18.52
CA LEU A 86 11.51 9.66 17.21
C LEU A 86 12.37 10.54 16.30
N GLU A 87 12.18 11.86 16.31
CA GLU A 87 13.00 12.84 15.59
C GLU A 87 14.50 12.71 15.90
N GLN A 88 14.85 12.37 17.15
CA GLN A 88 16.24 12.23 17.61
C GLN A 88 16.83 10.82 17.37
N THR A 89 16.02 9.85 16.96
CA THR A 89 16.43 8.47 16.71
C THR A 89 17.07 8.32 15.33
N THR A 90 18.18 7.59 15.27
CA THR A 90 18.90 7.33 14.01
C THR A 90 18.26 6.19 13.21
N LEU A 91 18.51 6.16 11.89
CA LEU A 91 18.05 5.07 11.03
C LEU A 91 18.65 3.72 11.47
N GLU A 92 19.92 3.70 11.89
CA GLU A 92 20.55 2.51 12.47
C GLU A 92 19.83 2.01 13.71
N GLN A 93 19.41 2.92 14.61
CA GLN A 93 18.67 2.57 15.81
C GLN A 93 17.32 1.95 15.45
N ILE A 94 16.59 2.51 14.48
CA ILE A 94 15.33 1.93 14.00
C ILE A 94 15.56 0.55 13.38
N ASP A 95 16.52 0.43 12.47
CA ASP A 95 16.77 -0.81 11.72
C ASP A 95 17.30 -1.95 12.60
N SER A 96 18.00 -1.63 13.70
CA SER A 96 18.50 -2.59 14.68
C SER A 96 17.49 -2.99 15.76
N HIS A 97 16.41 -2.21 15.95
CA HIS A 97 15.37 -2.48 16.95
C HIS A 97 14.04 -2.75 16.26
N ARG A 98 13.81 -4.01 15.91
CA ARG A 98 12.58 -4.41 15.24
C ARG A 98 11.40 -4.35 16.20
N PRO A 99 10.24 -3.83 15.77
CA PRO A 99 9.03 -3.88 16.57
C PRO A 99 8.55 -5.32 16.74
N PHE A 100 8.81 -6.23 15.81
CA PHE A 100 8.52 -7.66 15.97
C PHE A 100 9.42 -8.52 15.09
N GLU A 101 9.57 -9.79 15.44
CA GLU A 101 10.35 -10.78 14.68
C GLU A 101 9.44 -11.62 13.80
N ASP A 102 9.84 -11.79 12.54
CA ASP A 102 9.08 -12.53 11.54
C ASP A 102 10.00 -13.00 10.40
N LYS A 103 9.52 -13.88 9.52
CA LYS A 103 10.35 -14.38 8.42
C LYS A 103 10.49 -13.37 7.29
N MET A 104 9.50 -12.49 7.14
CA MET A 104 9.42 -11.49 6.07
C MET A 104 10.57 -10.50 6.15
N HIS A 105 11.08 -10.17 7.35
CA HIS A 105 12.21 -9.26 7.52
C HIS A 105 13.41 -9.61 6.63
N SER A 106 13.76 -10.90 6.53
CA SER A 106 14.88 -11.34 5.68
C SER A 106 14.67 -10.99 4.20
N VAL A 107 13.42 -11.01 3.74
CA VAL A 107 13.04 -10.71 2.36
C VAL A 107 12.95 -9.21 2.11
N LEU A 108 12.54 -8.41 3.09
CA LEU A 108 12.60 -6.95 3.03
C LEU A 108 14.03 -6.45 2.80
N GLY A 109 15.00 -7.08 3.46
CA GLY A 109 16.41 -6.75 3.35
C GLY A 109 17.08 -7.18 2.03
N LEU A 110 16.47 -8.07 1.23
CA LEU A 110 17.04 -8.49 -0.06
C LEU A 110 17.18 -7.32 -1.03
N ALA A 111 16.24 -6.37 -0.95
CA ALA A 111 16.15 -5.24 -1.86
C ALA A 111 16.85 -3.98 -1.36
N GLN A 112 17.33 -4.00 -0.12
CA GLN A 112 17.98 -2.85 0.51
C GLN A 112 19.45 -2.83 0.14
N SER A 113 19.94 -1.69 -0.35
CA SER A 113 21.33 -1.55 -0.72
C SER A 113 22.19 -1.23 0.49
N LYS A 114 23.11 -2.14 0.82
CA LYS A 114 24.05 -2.00 1.94
C LYS A 114 24.90 -0.75 1.85
N THR A 115 25.30 -0.34 0.64
CA THR A 115 26.12 0.86 0.43
C THR A 115 25.35 2.12 0.81
N GLN A 116 24.16 2.32 0.24
CA GLN A 116 23.31 3.46 0.57
C GLN A 116 22.88 3.44 2.04
N THR A 117 22.60 2.25 2.62
CA THR A 117 22.31 2.14 4.06
C THR A 117 23.47 2.68 4.90
N GLN A 118 24.72 2.30 4.61
CA GLN A 118 25.89 2.80 5.35
C GLN A 118 26.06 4.32 5.27
N GLU A 119 25.69 4.94 4.15
CA GLU A 119 25.78 6.40 3.95
C GLU A 119 24.80 7.18 4.83
N ILE A 120 23.63 6.61 5.13
CA ILE A 120 22.53 7.30 5.82
C ILE A 120 22.23 6.75 7.23
N GLN A 121 22.82 5.62 7.64
CA GLN A 121 22.46 4.94 8.89
C GLN A 121 22.59 5.82 10.15
N THR A 122 23.53 6.77 10.15
CA THR A 122 23.74 7.69 11.28
C THR A 122 22.81 8.89 11.27
N TRP A 123 22.04 9.08 10.20
CA TRP A 123 21.08 10.18 10.12
C TRP A 123 19.97 9.98 11.12
N LYS A 124 19.56 11.07 11.76
CA LYS A 124 18.34 11.12 12.56
C LYS A 124 17.12 11.21 11.67
N LEU A 125 15.97 10.76 12.17
CA LEU A 125 14.72 10.87 11.42
C LEU A 125 14.33 12.32 11.10
N VAL A 126 14.70 13.29 11.96
CA VAL A 126 14.52 14.71 11.66
C VAL A 126 15.36 15.17 10.46
N GLU A 127 16.58 14.63 10.31
CA GLU A 127 17.48 14.94 9.19
C GLU A 127 16.97 14.29 7.91
N LEU A 128 16.50 13.04 7.97
CA LEU A 128 15.84 12.38 6.84
C LEU A 128 14.58 13.14 6.40
N LYS A 129 13.75 13.59 7.35
CA LYS A 129 12.56 14.40 7.05
C LYS A 129 12.96 15.68 6.31
N ALA A 130 13.93 16.43 6.82
CA ALA A 130 14.42 17.65 6.19
C ALA A 130 14.96 17.37 4.78
N PHE A 131 15.75 16.30 4.62
CA PHE A 131 16.28 15.88 3.32
C PHE A 131 15.17 15.62 2.30
N LEU A 132 14.12 14.89 2.67
CA LEU A 132 12.99 14.60 1.77
C LEU A 132 12.22 15.87 1.35
N LEU A 133 12.13 16.86 2.23
CA LEU A 133 11.46 18.14 1.96
C LEU A 133 12.32 19.10 1.14
N GLU A 134 13.64 19.12 1.34
CA GLU A 134 14.51 20.14 0.76
C GLU A 134 15.21 19.68 -0.53
N GLN A 135 15.57 18.40 -0.64
CA GLN A 135 16.38 17.90 -1.75
C GLN A 135 15.55 17.58 -2.99
N SER A 136 16.24 17.44 -4.12
CA SER A 136 15.65 17.11 -5.42
C SER A 136 15.19 15.65 -5.49
N GLU A 137 14.31 15.33 -6.45
CA GLU A 137 13.88 13.95 -6.72
C GLU A 137 15.08 13.02 -6.99
N GLN A 138 16.09 13.50 -7.72
CA GLN A 138 17.29 12.74 -8.04
C GLN A 138 18.09 12.34 -6.78
N GLU A 139 18.23 13.27 -5.83
CA GLU A 139 18.93 13.02 -4.56
C GLU A 139 18.15 12.06 -3.66
N ILE A 140 16.81 12.17 -3.64
CA ILE A 140 15.94 11.24 -2.94
C ILE A 140 16.06 9.84 -3.55
N HIS A 141 16.04 9.71 -4.87
CA HIS A 141 16.24 8.44 -5.57
C HIS A 141 17.59 7.80 -5.26
N ALA A 142 18.64 8.61 -5.03
CA ALA A 142 19.97 8.10 -4.70
C ALA A 142 20.02 7.40 -3.33
N ILE A 143 19.35 7.93 -2.30
CA ILE A 143 19.36 7.35 -0.95
C ILE A 143 18.29 6.27 -0.74
N ARG A 144 17.21 6.31 -1.52
CA ARG A 144 16.03 5.45 -1.35
C ARG A 144 16.33 3.96 -1.23
N PRO A 145 17.28 3.37 -2.00
CA PRO A 145 17.64 1.95 -1.85
C PRO A 145 18.18 1.60 -0.46
N GLY A 146 18.73 2.58 0.27
CA GLY A 146 19.26 2.39 1.63
C GLY A 146 18.19 2.40 2.72
N LEU A 147 16.96 2.85 2.42
CA LEU A 147 15.89 3.00 3.40
C LEU A 147 15.15 1.67 3.65
N SER A 148 15.00 1.33 4.94
CA SER A 148 14.15 0.23 5.39
C SER A 148 12.68 0.64 5.46
N SER A 149 11.78 -0.33 5.48
CA SER A 149 10.34 -0.08 5.65
C SER A 149 10.03 0.57 7.00
N ASP A 150 10.72 0.17 8.07
CA ASP A 150 10.48 0.71 9.41
C ASP A 150 10.96 2.17 9.48
N SER A 151 12.11 2.49 8.88
CA SER A 151 12.60 3.87 8.74
C SER A 151 11.67 4.76 7.90
N ILE A 152 11.14 4.24 6.78
CA ILE A 152 10.16 4.94 5.94
C ILE A 152 8.87 5.24 6.70
N ALA A 153 8.33 4.25 7.43
CA ALA A 153 7.15 4.45 8.26
C ALA A 153 7.43 5.55 9.30
N CYS A 154 8.57 5.44 10.01
CA CYS A 154 8.90 6.38 11.07
C CYS A 154 9.04 7.83 10.60
N VAL A 155 9.66 8.09 9.44
CA VAL A 155 9.77 9.47 8.94
C VAL A 155 8.41 10.02 8.50
N VAL A 156 7.53 9.18 7.96
CA VAL A 156 6.16 9.56 7.55
C VAL A 156 5.29 9.94 8.76
N LYS A 157 5.49 9.31 9.92
CA LYS A 157 4.81 9.68 11.19
C LYS A 157 5.06 11.14 11.59
N LEU A 158 6.21 11.68 11.21
CA LEU A 158 6.68 13.02 11.58
C LEU A 158 6.20 14.11 10.61
N MET A 159 5.60 13.73 9.49
CA MET A 159 5.14 14.66 8.46
C MET A 159 3.68 15.05 8.69
N SER A 160 3.37 16.34 8.52
CA SER A 160 2.02 16.87 8.34
C SER A 160 1.46 16.49 6.97
N ASN A 161 0.16 16.64 6.76
CA ASN A 161 -0.46 16.36 5.45
C ASN A 161 0.13 17.23 4.33
N GLN A 162 0.49 18.48 4.63
CA GLN A 162 1.11 19.38 3.65
C GLN A 162 2.51 18.90 3.25
N GLU A 163 3.30 18.42 4.22
CA GLU A 163 4.62 17.84 3.98
C GLU A 163 4.52 16.52 3.21
N LEU A 164 3.53 15.67 3.52
CA LEU A 164 3.26 14.45 2.75
C LEU A 164 2.88 14.76 1.30
N ILE A 165 2.03 15.77 1.07
CA ILE A 165 1.69 16.26 -0.28
C ILE A 165 2.93 16.78 -1.00
N GLU A 166 3.82 17.50 -0.29
CA GLU A 166 5.06 18.02 -0.85
C GLU A 166 6.04 16.94 -1.31
N VAL A 167 6.24 15.90 -0.50
CA VAL A 167 7.06 14.75 -0.91
C VAL A 167 6.35 13.97 -2.03
N GLY A 168 5.04 13.75 -1.89
CA GLY A 168 4.23 13.05 -2.88
C GLY A 168 4.30 13.68 -4.26
N ARG A 169 4.19 15.01 -4.37
CA ARG A 169 4.27 15.73 -5.66
C ARG A 169 5.69 15.94 -6.19
N LYS A 170 6.71 15.42 -5.51
CA LYS A 170 8.12 15.53 -5.87
C LYS A 170 8.71 14.20 -6.37
N VAL A 171 8.31 13.08 -5.77
CA VAL A 171 8.88 11.76 -6.06
C VAL A 171 7.96 10.96 -6.99
N PHE A 172 8.47 10.45 -8.09
CA PHE A 172 7.71 9.70 -9.09
C PHE A 172 8.43 8.44 -9.54
N ASN A 173 7.65 7.37 -9.77
CA ASN A 173 8.16 6.06 -10.17
C ASN A 173 7.37 5.60 -11.39
N PRO A 174 7.67 6.11 -12.59
CA PRO A 174 6.90 5.75 -13.77
C PRO A 174 7.11 4.29 -14.15
N LEU A 175 6.07 3.66 -14.68
CA LEU A 175 6.21 2.32 -15.26
C LEU A 175 7.06 2.38 -16.54
N PRO A 176 7.99 1.42 -16.74
CA PRO A 176 8.92 1.45 -17.88
C PRO A 176 8.21 1.58 -19.23
N GLY A 177 8.60 2.60 -19.99
CA GLY A 177 8.07 2.87 -21.33
C GLY A 177 6.67 3.51 -21.37
N THR A 178 6.24 4.16 -20.28
CA THR A 178 4.95 4.87 -20.18
C THR A 178 5.07 6.17 -19.41
N GLN A 179 3.98 6.93 -19.37
CA GLN A 179 3.81 8.08 -18.50
C GLN A 179 3.04 7.74 -17.21
N LEU A 180 2.60 6.48 -17.04
CA LEU A 180 1.92 6.04 -15.82
C LEU A 180 2.87 6.18 -14.63
N GLY A 181 2.43 6.91 -13.59
CA GLY A 181 3.25 7.18 -12.42
C GLY A 181 4.19 8.39 -12.55
N SER A 182 4.20 9.09 -13.70
CA SER A 182 4.91 10.35 -13.89
C SER A 182 4.16 11.54 -13.29
N GLN A 183 4.89 12.62 -13.02
CA GLN A 183 4.30 13.89 -12.61
C GLN A 183 3.27 14.39 -13.63
N GLY A 184 2.08 14.77 -13.15
CA GLY A 184 1.01 15.28 -14.00
C GLY A 184 0.18 14.19 -14.69
N TYR A 185 0.44 12.92 -14.41
CA TYR A 185 -0.32 11.80 -14.95
C TYR A 185 -1.12 11.11 -13.84
N MET A 186 -2.37 10.77 -14.15
CA MET A 186 -3.28 10.07 -13.24
C MET A 186 -4.01 8.98 -14.00
N GLY A 187 -3.50 7.76 -13.88
CA GLY A 187 -4.05 6.58 -14.53
C GLY A 187 -5.35 6.10 -13.87
N ALA A 188 -6.02 5.17 -14.55
CA ALA A 188 -7.17 4.48 -14.01
C ALA A 188 -7.08 2.96 -14.19
N ARG A 189 -7.22 2.22 -13.08
CA ARG A 189 -7.56 0.80 -13.12
C ARG A 189 -9.07 0.67 -13.12
N ILE A 190 -9.65 -0.04 -14.08
CA ILE A 190 -11.10 -0.30 -14.08
C ILE A 190 -11.39 -1.67 -13.47
N GLN A 191 -12.50 -1.75 -12.75
CA GLN A 191 -12.95 -2.97 -12.09
C GLN A 191 -14.36 -3.36 -12.55
N PRO A 192 -14.48 -4.00 -13.74
CA PRO A 192 -15.77 -4.42 -14.28
C PRO A 192 -16.25 -5.69 -13.56
N ASN A 193 -16.67 -5.56 -12.30
CA ASN A 193 -17.15 -6.68 -11.50
C ASN A 193 -18.57 -7.07 -11.89
N SER A 194 -18.80 -8.38 -11.97
CA SER A 194 -20.12 -8.95 -12.23
C SER A 194 -20.52 -9.83 -11.05
N PRO A 195 -21.71 -9.66 -10.44
CA PRO A 195 -22.19 -10.52 -9.35
C PRO A 195 -22.30 -12.02 -9.70
N THR A 196 -22.20 -12.36 -10.98
CA THR A 196 -22.26 -13.73 -11.50
C THR A 196 -21.08 -14.09 -12.42
N ASP A 197 -20.02 -13.27 -12.46
CA ASP A 197 -18.91 -13.39 -13.42
C ASP A 197 -19.37 -13.48 -14.92
N HIS A 198 -20.54 -12.93 -15.26
CA HIS A 198 -21.10 -13.01 -16.60
C HIS A 198 -20.28 -12.18 -17.61
N PRO A 199 -19.74 -12.79 -18.69
CA PRO A 199 -18.87 -12.11 -19.64
C PRO A 199 -19.45 -10.83 -20.25
N ASP A 200 -20.75 -10.79 -20.54
CA ASP A 200 -21.36 -9.60 -21.15
C ASP A 200 -21.49 -8.44 -20.17
N ASP A 201 -21.72 -8.71 -18.88
CA ASP A 201 -21.78 -7.66 -17.86
C ASP A 201 -20.40 -6.99 -17.72
N ILE A 202 -19.35 -7.81 -17.79
CA ILE A 202 -17.96 -7.37 -17.76
C ILE A 202 -17.64 -6.54 -19.01
N ARG A 203 -17.95 -7.04 -20.21
CA ARG A 203 -17.73 -6.34 -21.49
C ARG A 203 -18.39 -4.96 -21.51
N TRP A 204 -19.65 -4.87 -21.12
CA TRP A 204 -20.38 -3.59 -21.13
C TRP A 204 -19.77 -2.57 -20.18
N GLN A 205 -19.28 -3.01 -19.01
CA GLN A 205 -18.59 -2.14 -18.07
C GLN A 205 -17.24 -1.64 -18.61
N VAL A 206 -16.50 -2.48 -19.34
CA VAL A 206 -15.23 -2.08 -20.00
C VAL A 206 -15.50 -1.08 -21.13
N PHE A 207 -16.46 -1.34 -22.00
CA PHE A 207 -16.82 -0.41 -23.08
C PHE A 207 -17.29 0.94 -22.55
N ASN A 208 -18.03 0.93 -21.44
CA ASN A 208 -18.42 2.16 -20.77
C ASN A 208 -17.19 2.93 -20.27
N ALA A 209 -16.23 2.25 -19.62
CA ALA A 209 -15.01 2.88 -19.13
C ALA A 209 -14.20 3.56 -20.25
N PHE A 210 -14.04 2.89 -21.39
CA PHE A 210 -13.33 3.43 -22.55
C PHE A 210 -14.00 4.71 -23.09
N ALA A 211 -15.33 4.84 -23.00
CA ALA A 211 -16.03 6.07 -23.38
C ALA A 211 -15.69 7.27 -22.47
N TYR A 212 -15.18 7.04 -21.27
CA TYR A 212 -14.66 8.07 -20.35
C TYR A 212 -13.13 8.21 -20.40
N ALA A 213 -12.44 7.50 -21.30
CA ALA A 213 -10.98 7.39 -21.34
C ALA A 213 -10.37 6.85 -20.03
N VAL A 214 -11.02 5.85 -19.43
CA VAL A 214 -10.62 5.20 -18.17
C VAL A 214 -10.29 3.73 -18.46
N GLY A 215 -9.29 3.17 -17.78
CA GLY A 215 -8.78 1.81 -17.99
C GLY A 215 -7.35 1.77 -18.56
N ASP A 216 -6.66 2.90 -18.55
CA ASP A 216 -5.32 3.08 -19.11
C ASP A 216 -4.18 2.44 -18.30
N VAL A 217 -4.48 1.95 -17.09
CA VAL A 217 -3.53 1.21 -16.24
C VAL A 217 -3.72 -0.30 -16.34
N LEU A 218 -4.97 -0.75 -16.17
CA LEU A 218 -5.34 -2.14 -16.04
C LEU A 218 -6.86 -2.29 -16.23
N VAL A 219 -7.27 -3.29 -17.00
CA VAL A 219 -8.63 -3.82 -16.98
C VAL A 219 -8.65 -5.06 -16.09
N GLY A 220 -9.24 -5.01 -14.90
CA GLY A 220 -9.17 -6.16 -14.00
C GLY A 220 -10.40 -6.41 -13.13
N THR A 221 -10.86 -7.65 -13.13
CA THR A 221 -12.09 -8.07 -12.47
C THR A 221 -11.78 -8.85 -11.19
N ASN A 222 -12.54 -8.57 -10.14
CA ASN A 222 -12.60 -9.43 -8.97
C ASN A 222 -13.60 -10.55 -9.25
N PRO A 223 -13.16 -11.82 -9.25
CA PRO A 223 -14.07 -12.91 -9.55
C PRO A 223 -14.95 -13.21 -8.34
N VAL A 224 -16.22 -13.55 -8.61
CA VAL A 224 -17.12 -14.17 -7.62
C VAL A 224 -16.65 -15.59 -7.33
N SER A 225 -16.32 -16.34 -8.38
CA SER A 225 -15.89 -17.73 -8.30
C SER A 225 -14.37 -17.85 -8.44
N SER A 226 -13.75 -18.52 -7.47
CA SER A 226 -12.33 -18.88 -7.52
C SER A 226 -12.07 -20.21 -8.25
N GLU A 227 -13.08 -20.78 -8.92
CA GLU A 227 -12.88 -21.98 -9.74
C GLU A 227 -12.02 -21.65 -10.98
N PRO A 228 -10.99 -22.46 -11.31
CA PRO A 228 -10.08 -22.17 -12.42
C PRO A 228 -10.78 -21.91 -13.76
N ASP A 229 -11.85 -22.64 -14.07
CA ASP A 229 -12.62 -22.46 -15.32
C ASP A 229 -13.34 -21.10 -15.36
N SER A 230 -13.83 -20.61 -14.21
CA SER A 230 -14.46 -19.28 -14.10
C SER A 230 -13.42 -18.19 -14.29
N VAL A 231 -12.27 -18.32 -13.62
CA VAL A 231 -11.14 -17.39 -13.77
C VAL A 231 -10.67 -17.36 -15.21
N ALA A 232 -10.51 -18.51 -15.86
CA ALA A 232 -10.11 -18.61 -17.27
C ALA A 232 -11.11 -17.93 -18.22
N LEU A 233 -12.42 -18.09 -17.98
CA LEU A 233 -13.47 -17.46 -18.76
C LEU A 233 -13.40 -15.93 -18.65
N VAL A 234 -13.21 -15.40 -17.45
CA VAL A 234 -13.11 -13.95 -17.23
C VAL A 234 -11.80 -13.41 -17.81
N GLU A 235 -10.65 -14.06 -17.59
CA GLU A 235 -9.37 -13.68 -18.20
C GLU A 235 -9.48 -13.59 -19.72
N SER A 236 -10.05 -14.63 -20.35
CA SER A 236 -10.30 -14.68 -21.79
C SER A 236 -11.21 -13.54 -22.26
N THR A 237 -12.27 -13.25 -21.51
CA THR A 237 -13.21 -12.15 -21.82
C THR A 237 -12.50 -10.79 -21.82
N LEU A 238 -11.67 -10.51 -20.81
CA LEU A 238 -10.92 -9.26 -20.73
C LEU A 238 -9.89 -9.17 -21.86
N LYS A 239 -9.16 -10.27 -22.11
CA LYS A 239 -8.15 -10.35 -23.16
C LYS A 239 -8.75 -10.14 -24.55
N GLU A 240 -9.89 -10.77 -24.85
CA GLU A 240 -10.58 -10.65 -26.13
C GLU A 240 -10.94 -9.19 -26.45
N ILE A 241 -11.38 -8.42 -25.44
CA ILE A 241 -11.64 -6.99 -25.60
C ILE A 241 -10.35 -6.27 -25.99
N LEU A 242 -9.27 -6.45 -25.23
CA LEU A 242 -8.02 -5.75 -25.49
C LEU A 242 -7.40 -6.12 -26.84
N ASP A 243 -7.47 -7.40 -27.24
CA ASP A 243 -7.01 -7.87 -28.55
C ASP A 243 -7.85 -7.29 -29.69
N THR A 244 -9.18 -7.24 -29.52
CA THR A 244 -10.11 -6.68 -30.53
C THR A 244 -9.82 -5.21 -30.82
N PHE A 245 -9.48 -4.43 -29.78
CA PHE A 245 -9.09 -3.03 -29.91
C PHE A 245 -7.59 -2.84 -30.25
N GLY A 246 -6.79 -3.90 -30.32
CA GLY A 246 -5.36 -3.84 -30.64
C GLY A 246 -4.50 -3.21 -29.55
N ILE A 247 -4.94 -3.24 -28.29
CA ILE A 247 -4.33 -2.53 -27.14
C ILE A 247 -3.73 -3.48 -26.09
N SER A 248 -3.77 -4.80 -26.30
CA SER A 248 -3.27 -5.82 -25.36
C SER A 248 -1.75 -5.79 -25.12
N SER A 249 -0.98 -5.07 -25.94
CA SER A 249 0.47 -4.85 -25.71
C SER A 249 0.76 -3.64 -24.81
N THR A 250 -0.24 -2.76 -24.61
CA THR A 250 -0.13 -1.50 -23.87
C THR A 250 -0.85 -1.58 -22.53
N ILE A 251 -2.04 -2.18 -22.49
CA ILE A 251 -2.87 -2.29 -21.30
C ILE A 251 -2.93 -3.78 -20.90
N PRO A 252 -2.56 -4.14 -19.66
CA PRO A 252 -2.75 -5.50 -19.15
C PRO A 252 -4.20 -5.78 -18.78
N HIS A 253 -4.56 -7.06 -18.78
CA HIS A 253 -5.74 -7.59 -18.10
C HIS A 253 -5.35 -8.41 -16.87
N CYS A 254 -6.27 -8.57 -15.91
CA CYS A 254 -6.04 -9.41 -14.73
C CYS A 254 -7.36 -9.79 -14.06
N VAL A 255 -7.52 -11.07 -13.74
CA VAL A 255 -8.52 -11.52 -12.76
C VAL A 255 -7.86 -11.61 -11.40
N LEU A 256 -8.38 -10.89 -10.41
CA LEU A 256 -7.80 -10.78 -9.07
C LEU A 256 -8.07 -12.03 -8.20
N ALA A 257 -7.84 -13.21 -8.76
CA ALA A 257 -7.90 -14.50 -8.06
C ALA A 257 -6.64 -14.74 -7.21
N HIS A 258 -6.61 -15.82 -6.43
CA HIS A 258 -5.39 -16.22 -5.74
C HIS A 258 -4.24 -16.49 -6.73
N ILE A 259 -3.01 -16.09 -6.39
CA ILE A 259 -1.86 -16.16 -7.31
C ILE A 259 -1.57 -17.58 -7.83
N ASP A 260 -1.82 -18.61 -7.01
CA ASP A 260 -1.65 -20.01 -7.43
C ASP A 260 -2.58 -20.40 -8.58
N ILE A 261 -3.81 -19.88 -8.60
CA ILE A 261 -4.79 -20.16 -9.66
C ILE A 261 -4.31 -19.52 -10.97
N GLN A 262 -3.89 -18.25 -10.92
CA GLN A 262 -3.39 -17.53 -12.09
C GLN A 262 -2.12 -18.18 -12.66
N ALA A 263 -1.19 -18.58 -11.79
CA ALA A 263 0.04 -19.26 -12.20
C ALA A 263 -0.23 -20.65 -12.81
N ALA A 264 -1.16 -21.42 -12.23
CA ALA A 264 -1.57 -22.72 -12.78
C ALA A 264 -2.28 -22.56 -14.13
N LEU A 265 -3.13 -21.54 -14.26
CA LEU A 265 -3.81 -21.23 -15.51
C LEU A 265 -2.80 -20.88 -16.60
N GLU A 266 -1.85 -19.99 -16.33
CA GLU A 266 -0.78 -19.61 -17.27
C GLU A 266 0.07 -20.82 -17.70
N LEU A 267 0.37 -21.74 -16.78
CA LEU A 267 1.12 -22.96 -17.10
C LEU A 267 0.33 -23.89 -18.04
N SER A 268 -0.98 -24.04 -17.81
CA SER A 268 -1.84 -24.90 -18.61
C SER A 268 -2.27 -24.27 -19.95
N GLN A 269 -2.35 -22.93 -19.99
CA GLN A 269 -2.81 -22.13 -21.11
C GLN A 269 -1.91 -20.88 -21.24
N PRO A 270 -0.73 -20.98 -21.88
CA PRO A 270 0.20 -19.87 -22.00
C PRO A 270 -0.42 -18.63 -22.65
N GLY A 271 -0.21 -17.46 -22.05
CA GLY A 271 -0.76 -16.17 -22.48
C GLY A 271 -2.20 -15.91 -22.02
N SER A 272 -2.73 -16.74 -21.11
CA SER A 272 -4.07 -16.55 -20.51
C SER A 272 -4.07 -15.38 -19.51
N THR A 273 -2.97 -15.19 -18.79
CA THR A 273 -2.82 -14.13 -17.78
C THR A 273 -1.81 -13.08 -18.25
N ALA A 274 -2.15 -11.79 -18.12
CA ALA A 274 -1.17 -10.72 -18.33
C ALA A 274 -0.40 -10.42 -17.04
N LEU A 275 -1.10 -10.03 -15.96
CA LEU A 275 -0.53 -9.84 -14.62
C LEU A 275 -0.88 -11.00 -13.71
N TRP A 276 -0.07 -11.23 -12.67
CA TRP A 276 -0.44 -12.09 -11.54
C TRP A 276 -0.76 -11.26 -10.30
N PHE A 277 -2.01 -11.29 -9.89
CA PHE A 277 -2.51 -10.59 -8.70
C PHE A 277 -2.26 -11.34 -7.39
N GLN A 278 -2.00 -10.62 -6.31
CA GLN A 278 -2.09 -11.14 -4.95
C GLN A 278 -2.29 -10.02 -3.90
N SER A 279 -3.23 -10.20 -2.97
CA SER A 279 -3.24 -9.43 -1.73
C SER A 279 -2.09 -9.85 -0.83
N ILE A 280 -1.32 -8.90 -0.29
CA ILE A 280 -0.16 -9.15 0.58
C ILE A 280 -0.32 -8.47 1.94
N ALA A 281 0.38 -9.00 2.95
CA ALA A 281 0.37 -8.50 4.32
C ALA A 281 1.77 -8.11 4.84
N GLY A 282 1.81 -7.40 5.96
CA GLY A 282 3.00 -6.83 6.61
C GLY A 282 3.81 -7.82 7.45
N SER A 283 3.36 -9.08 7.57
CA SER A 283 4.07 -10.18 8.24
C SER A 283 3.86 -11.54 7.57
N ASP A 284 4.74 -12.53 7.81
CA ASP A 284 4.53 -13.89 7.28
C ASP A 284 3.32 -14.58 7.91
N ALA A 285 2.99 -14.28 9.17
CA ALA A 285 1.78 -14.80 9.82
C ALA A 285 0.50 -14.24 9.17
N ALA A 286 0.45 -12.93 8.91
CA ALA A 286 -0.69 -12.32 8.23
C ALA A 286 -0.82 -12.81 6.78
N ASN A 287 0.29 -12.96 6.05
CA ASN A 287 0.26 -13.52 4.69
C ASN A 287 -0.30 -14.95 4.66
N ALA A 288 -0.05 -15.75 5.70
CA ALA A 288 -0.58 -17.11 5.78
C ALA A 288 -2.12 -17.15 5.85
N THR A 289 -2.79 -16.07 6.29
CA THR A 289 -4.27 -15.98 6.23
C THR A 289 -4.78 -15.95 4.80
N PHE A 290 -3.98 -15.47 3.86
CA PHE A 290 -4.26 -15.50 2.42
C PHE A 290 -3.75 -16.76 1.73
N ASP A 291 -3.33 -17.79 2.47
CA ASP A 291 -2.69 -19.02 1.95
C ASP A 291 -1.41 -18.78 1.13
N VAL A 292 -0.68 -17.71 1.45
CA VAL A 292 0.62 -17.40 0.84
C VAL A 292 1.73 -17.34 1.87
N THR A 293 2.89 -17.90 1.50
CA THR A 293 4.14 -17.72 2.22
C THR A 293 5.05 -16.80 1.44
N VAL A 294 6.02 -16.18 2.11
CA VAL A 294 6.99 -15.31 1.43
C VAL A 294 7.80 -16.09 0.38
N ASP A 295 8.14 -17.35 0.66
CA ASP A 295 8.81 -18.24 -0.30
C ASP A 295 7.94 -18.51 -1.54
N LYS A 296 6.63 -18.74 -1.34
CA LYS A 296 5.67 -18.93 -2.45
C LYS A 296 5.60 -17.67 -3.31
N LEU A 297 5.52 -16.48 -2.71
CA LEU A 297 5.51 -15.20 -3.44
C LEU A 297 6.81 -14.98 -4.22
N LEU A 298 7.97 -15.26 -3.62
CA LEU A 298 9.26 -15.18 -4.30
C LEU A 298 9.35 -16.17 -5.47
N GLN A 299 8.81 -17.38 -5.31
CA GLN A 299 8.77 -18.37 -6.38
C GLN A 299 7.88 -17.92 -7.54
N HIS A 300 6.72 -17.34 -7.27
CA HIS A 300 5.86 -16.75 -8.31
C HIS A 300 6.54 -15.59 -9.02
N ALA A 301 7.18 -14.67 -8.28
CA ALA A 301 7.95 -13.58 -8.88
C ALA A 301 9.10 -14.09 -9.78
N LYS A 302 9.78 -15.17 -9.38
CA LYS A 302 10.81 -15.80 -10.20
C LYS A 302 10.23 -16.43 -11.47
N ASN A 303 9.05 -17.03 -11.39
CA ASN A 303 8.47 -17.80 -12.49
C ASN A 303 7.69 -16.94 -13.49
N LYS A 304 7.17 -15.78 -13.07
CA LYS A 304 6.44 -14.86 -13.96
C LYS A 304 7.36 -14.36 -15.08
N GLN A 305 6.85 -14.38 -16.30
CA GLN A 305 7.52 -13.97 -17.52
C GLN A 305 6.75 -12.84 -18.20
N GLY A 306 7.44 -12.11 -19.08
CA GLY A 306 6.88 -11.04 -19.89
C GLY A 306 6.84 -9.69 -19.17
N LYS A 307 6.64 -8.63 -19.94
CA LYS A 307 6.59 -7.24 -19.48
C LYS A 307 5.57 -7.02 -18.36
N PHE A 308 4.39 -7.63 -18.45
CA PHE A 308 3.38 -7.54 -17.40
C PHE A 308 3.72 -8.52 -16.29
N GLY A 309 4.14 -8.01 -15.14
CA GLY A 309 4.63 -8.79 -14.01
C GLY A 309 3.54 -9.09 -12.99
N LEU A 310 3.67 -8.45 -11.83
CA LEU A 310 2.81 -8.67 -10.68
C LEU A 310 1.81 -7.52 -10.49
N TYR A 311 0.69 -7.83 -9.85
CA TYR A 311 -0.22 -6.84 -9.29
C TYR A 311 -0.44 -7.13 -7.80
N LEU A 312 0.04 -6.25 -6.95
CA LEU A 312 -0.01 -6.42 -5.50
C LEU A 312 -1.02 -5.46 -4.89
N GLU A 313 -1.77 -5.96 -3.91
CA GLU A 313 -2.75 -5.15 -3.19
C GLU A 313 -2.51 -5.18 -1.69
N THR A 314 -2.64 -4.01 -1.08
CA THR A 314 -2.39 -3.75 0.33
C THR A 314 -3.57 -3.00 0.95
N GLY A 315 -3.41 -2.53 2.18
CA GLY A 315 -4.50 -1.88 2.90
C GLY A 315 -4.17 -1.80 4.38
N GLN A 316 -4.06 -0.58 4.89
CA GLN A 316 -3.86 -0.34 6.32
C GLN A 316 -4.96 -1.03 7.13
N GLY A 317 -4.55 -1.68 8.22
CA GLY A 317 -5.47 -2.38 9.13
C GLY A 317 -5.62 -3.87 8.87
N ALA A 318 -5.30 -4.36 7.67
CA ALA A 318 -5.39 -5.78 7.31
C ALA A 318 -4.74 -6.73 8.32
N ASP A 319 -3.55 -6.41 8.78
CA ASP A 319 -2.76 -7.29 9.65
C ASP A 319 -3.42 -7.49 11.02
N PHE A 320 -3.88 -6.40 11.65
CA PHE A 320 -4.45 -6.49 12.98
C PHE A 320 -5.88 -7.04 12.97
N THR A 321 -6.68 -6.73 11.95
CA THR A 321 -8.03 -7.29 11.84
C THR A 321 -7.97 -8.80 11.62
N ASN A 322 -6.93 -9.30 10.97
CA ASN A 322 -6.64 -10.74 10.86
C ASN A 322 -5.91 -11.33 12.09
N GLY A 323 -5.79 -10.60 13.20
CA GLY A 323 -5.20 -11.10 14.45
C GLY A 323 -3.67 -11.08 14.50
N HIS A 324 -3.01 -10.45 13.53
CA HIS A 324 -1.56 -10.43 13.35
C HIS A 324 -0.97 -9.01 13.47
N GLY A 325 -1.49 -8.20 14.40
CA GLY A 325 -0.99 -6.83 14.62
C GLY A 325 0.32 -6.74 15.41
N PHE A 326 0.72 -7.79 16.14
CA PHE A 326 1.94 -7.85 16.97
C PHE A 326 2.12 -6.67 17.95
N GLY A 327 1.02 -6.07 18.42
CA GLY A 327 1.05 -4.86 19.27
C GLY A 327 1.77 -3.68 18.63
N THR A 328 1.88 -3.66 17.29
CA THR A 328 2.59 -2.66 16.50
C THR A 328 1.56 -1.90 15.67
N ASP A 329 1.77 -0.60 15.48
CA ASP A 329 0.83 0.25 14.78
C ASP A 329 0.68 -0.12 13.29
N MET A 330 -0.46 0.27 12.70
CA MET A 330 -0.83 -0.12 11.33
C MET A 330 0.15 0.39 10.27
N LEU A 331 0.76 1.56 10.51
CA LEU A 331 1.62 2.22 9.52
C LEU A 331 2.91 1.44 9.27
N ILE A 332 3.48 0.83 10.31
CA ILE A 332 4.67 -0.04 10.18
C ILE A 332 4.33 -1.26 9.32
N HIS A 333 3.20 -1.92 9.58
CA HIS A 333 2.76 -3.07 8.78
C HIS A 333 2.55 -2.71 7.31
N GLU A 334 1.93 -1.55 7.05
CA GLU A 334 1.69 -1.09 5.69
C GLU A 334 2.99 -0.79 4.94
N SER A 335 3.90 -0.05 5.56
CA SER A 335 5.23 0.21 4.99
C SER A 335 5.98 -1.09 4.65
N ARG A 336 5.84 -2.13 5.49
CA ARG A 336 6.46 -3.44 5.25
C ARG A 336 5.84 -4.16 4.05
N LYS A 337 4.53 -3.99 3.77
CA LYS A 337 3.92 -4.52 2.53
C LYS A 337 4.57 -3.92 1.30
N TYR A 338 4.83 -2.61 1.31
CA TYR A 338 5.56 -1.94 0.22
C TYR A 338 7.01 -2.42 0.13
N GLY A 339 7.67 -2.69 1.26
CA GLY A 339 8.97 -3.35 1.29
C GLY A 339 8.96 -4.72 0.61
N LEU A 340 7.93 -5.53 0.85
CA LEU A 340 7.77 -6.82 0.17
C LEU A 340 7.50 -6.64 -1.32
N ALA A 341 6.64 -5.70 -1.70
CA ALA A 341 6.39 -5.38 -3.10
C ALA A 341 7.68 -4.95 -3.83
N ARG A 342 8.54 -4.14 -3.19
CA ARG A 342 9.87 -3.78 -3.70
C ARG A 342 10.75 -5.02 -3.91
N SER A 343 10.81 -5.92 -2.93
CA SER A 343 11.59 -7.16 -3.03
C SER A 343 11.09 -8.12 -4.11
N LEU A 344 9.78 -8.26 -4.26
CA LEU A 344 9.17 -9.05 -5.33
C LEU A 344 9.45 -8.45 -6.71
N SER A 345 9.38 -7.12 -6.84
CA SER A 345 9.70 -6.41 -8.08
C SER A 345 11.15 -6.63 -8.52
N GLN A 346 12.10 -6.53 -7.60
CA GLN A 346 13.50 -6.79 -7.91
C GLN A 346 13.77 -8.27 -8.21
N THR A 347 13.12 -9.19 -7.48
CA THR A 347 13.23 -10.64 -7.75
C THR A 347 12.76 -10.97 -9.16
N LEU A 348 11.63 -10.39 -9.58
CA LEU A 348 11.10 -10.53 -10.93
C LEU A 348 12.08 -9.97 -11.97
N ALA A 349 12.55 -8.74 -11.79
CA ALA A 349 13.47 -8.08 -12.72
C ALA A 349 14.77 -8.89 -12.90
N LEU A 350 15.38 -9.36 -11.80
CA LEU A 350 16.57 -10.21 -11.84
C LEU A 350 16.31 -11.54 -12.56
N SER A 351 15.15 -12.15 -12.33
CA SER A 351 14.79 -13.43 -12.97
C SER A 351 14.56 -13.27 -14.47
N MET A 352 13.91 -12.17 -14.89
CA MET A 352 13.74 -11.81 -16.30
C MET A 352 15.09 -11.56 -16.98
N GLN A 353 15.99 -10.81 -16.32
CA GLN A 353 17.34 -10.56 -16.83
C GLN A 353 18.13 -11.87 -17.02
N GLN A 354 18.04 -12.79 -16.06
CA GLN A 354 18.71 -14.11 -16.14
C GLN A 354 18.19 -14.97 -17.30
N ARG A 355 16.92 -14.79 -17.69
CA ARG A 355 16.32 -15.44 -18.86
C ARG A 355 16.60 -14.72 -20.18
N GLY A 356 17.23 -13.55 -20.15
CA GLY A 356 17.51 -12.74 -21.35
C GLY A 356 16.29 -12.01 -21.89
N GLU A 357 15.27 -11.77 -21.07
CA GLU A 357 14.13 -10.93 -21.46
C GLU A 357 14.58 -9.47 -21.59
N SER A 358 14.18 -8.80 -22.68
CA SER A 358 14.62 -7.43 -22.99
C SER A 358 13.77 -6.33 -22.35
N SER A 359 12.58 -6.67 -21.83
CA SER A 359 11.66 -5.72 -21.20
C SER A 359 11.86 -5.64 -19.70
N GLU A 360 11.75 -4.43 -19.14
CA GLU A 360 11.61 -4.25 -17.70
C GLU A 360 10.20 -4.65 -17.22
N PRO A 361 10.06 -5.32 -16.07
CA PRO A 361 8.76 -5.73 -15.56
C PRO A 361 7.93 -4.54 -15.09
N TRP A 362 6.63 -4.62 -15.35
CA TRP A 362 5.63 -3.80 -14.68
C TRP A 362 5.15 -4.51 -13.43
N VAL A 363 5.27 -3.82 -12.30
CA VAL A 363 4.62 -4.22 -11.05
C VAL A 363 3.65 -3.14 -10.65
N HIS A 364 2.38 -3.50 -10.59
CA HIS A 364 1.33 -2.63 -10.09
C HIS A 364 1.20 -2.82 -8.58
N LEU A 365 1.02 -1.72 -7.85
CA LEU A 365 0.73 -1.73 -6.42
C LEU A 365 -0.49 -0.86 -6.18
N ASN A 366 -1.52 -1.42 -5.54
CA ASN A 366 -2.69 -0.68 -5.08
C ASN A 366 -2.82 -0.78 -3.57
N ASP A 367 -2.95 0.36 -2.90
CA ASP A 367 -3.49 0.37 -1.54
C ASP A 367 -5.02 0.52 -1.59
N VAL A 368 -5.74 -0.22 -0.74
CA VAL A 368 -7.20 -0.11 -0.60
C VAL A 368 -7.55 0.57 0.72
N ALA A 369 -7.73 1.88 0.67
CA ALA A 369 -7.99 2.70 1.84
C ALA A 369 -9.50 2.80 2.13
N GLY A 370 -9.93 2.40 3.33
CA GLY A 370 -11.33 2.49 3.77
C GLY A 370 -12.21 1.29 3.44
N PHE A 371 -11.64 0.19 2.97
CA PHE A 371 -12.39 -1.01 2.58
C PHE A 371 -12.77 -1.93 3.75
N ILE A 372 -11.99 -1.88 4.83
CA ILE A 372 -12.22 -2.72 6.02
C ILE A 372 -13.41 -2.18 6.82
N GLY A 373 -13.33 -0.92 7.27
CA GLY A 373 -14.44 -0.27 7.97
C GLY A 373 -14.02 0.72 9.06
N PRO A 374 -15.00 1.18 9.88
CA PRO A 374 -14.81 2.18 10.93
C PRO A 374 -13.92 1.74 12.09
N GLU A 375 -13.61 0.45 12.19
CA GLU A 375 -12.62 -0.11 13.10
C GLU A 375 -11.18 0.28 12.71
N VAL A 376 -10.94 0.62 11.43
CA VAL A 376 -9.65 1.12 10.96
C VAL A 376 -9.70 2.65 10.84
N PHE A 377 -10.69 3.16 10.11
CA PHE A 377 -10.90 4.58 9.83
C PHE A 377 -12.37 4.94 9.98
N ARG A 378 -12.72 5.80 10.92
CA ARG A 378 -14.10 6.22 11.15
C ARG A 378 -14.51 7.43 10.33
N ASN A 379 -13.60 8.39 10.12
CA ASN A 379 -13.92 9.67 9.48
C ASN A 379 -13.06 9.96 8.24
N ARG A 380 -13.50 10.95 7.47
CA ARG A 380 -12.86 11.39 6.22
C ARG A 380 -11.44 11.92 6.42
N GLU A 381 -11.15 12.58 7.55
CA GLU A 381 -9.82 13.12 7.83
C GLU A 381 -8.79 11.99 8.04
N GLN A 382 -9.19 10.89 8.69
CA GLN A 382 -8.38 9.68 8.83
C GLN A 382 -8.12 9.02 7.46
N LEU A 383 -9.13 8.98 6.59
CA LEU A 383 -8.99 8.44 5.24
C LEU A 383 -7.98 9.27 4.41
N VAL A 384 -8.10 10.61 4.42
CA VAL A 384 -7.11 11.49 3.78
C VAL A 384 -5.72 11.26 4.33
N ARG A 385 -5.60 11.18 5.67
CA ARG A 385 -4.31 10.96 6.31
C ARG A 385 -3.68 9.63 5.86
N CYS A 386 -4.45 8.54 5.87
CA CYS A 386 -4.01 7.21 5.42
C CYS A 386 -3.46 7.28 4.00
N CYS A 387 -4.27 7.75 3.04
CA CYS A 387 -3.87 7.81 1.64
C CYS A 387 -2.60 8.64 1.40
N LEU A 388 -2.43 9.76 2.11
CA LEU A 388 -1.24 10.60 1.97
C LEU A 388 0.01 9.92 2.53
N GLU A 389 -0.11 9.21 3.65
CA GLU A 389 0.99 8.42 4.20
C GLU A 389 1.38 7.29 3.24
N ASP A 390 0.40 6.57 2.72
CA ASP A 390 0.60 5.43 1.81
C ASP A 390 1.26 5.87 0.50
N ILE A 391 0.83 6.99 -0.09
CA ILE A 391 1.47 7.58 -1.27
C ILE A 391 2.97 7.79 -1.04
N VAL A 392 3.34 8.42 0.07
CA VAL A 392 4.75 8.72 0.37
C VAL A 392 5.52 7.43 0.65
N MET A 393 4.97 6.52 1.46
CA MET A 393 5.63 5.25 1.76
C MET A 393 5.83 4.41 0.50
N GLY A 394 4.82 4.26 -0.36
CA GLY A 394 4.93 3.55 -1.64
C GLY A 394 5.97 4.18 -2.58
N LYS A 395 5.98 5.51 -2.69
CA LYS A 395 6.96 6.23 -3.53
C LYS A 395 8.39 6.10 -3.00
N LEU A 396 8.59 6.13 -1.69
CA LEU A 396 9.87 5.87 -1.04
C LEU A 396 10.28 4.39 -1.08
N HIS A 397 9.39 3.47 -1.41
CA HIS A 397 9.76 2.10 -1.78
C HIS A 397 10.09 1.95 -3.28
N GLY A 398 9.95 3.01 -4.06
CA GLY A 398 10.23 3.00 -5.50
C GLY A 398 9.12 2.39 -6.34
N LEU A 399 7.89 2.42 -5.84
CA LEU A 399 6.74 1.81 -6.46
C LEU A 399 5.85 2.88 -7.11
N MET A 400 5.25 2.54 -8.24
CA MET A 400 4.10 3.26 -8.75
C MET A 400 2.88 2.87 -7.91
N ILE A 401 2.61 3.62 -6.85
CA ILE A 401 1.47 3.36 -5.98
C ILE A 401 0.18 3.98 -6.54
N GLY A 402 -0.84 3.14 -6.71
CA GLY A 402 -2.23 3.55 -6.90
C GLY A 402 -3.02 3.41 -5.61
N LEU A 403 -4.20 4.03 -5.59
CA LEU A 403 -5.13 3.97 -4.47
C LEU A 403 -6.53 3.57 -4.93
N ASP A 404 -7.18 2.72 -4.14
CA ASP A 404 -8.63 2.64 -4.09
C ASP A 404 -9.09 3.43 -2.86
N ILE A 405 -9.51 4.69 -3.09
CA ILE A 405 -10.02 5.57 -2.04
C ILE A 405 -11.50 5.26 -1.88
N CYS A 406 -11.85 4.60 -0.78
CA CYS A 406 -13.16 4.01 -0.68
C CYS A 406 -13.76 4.11 0.73
N THR A 407 -15.03 3.74 0.82
CA THR A 407 -15.76 3.68 2.09
C THR A 407 -16.76 2.53 2.06
N THR A 408 -16.93 1.87 3.19
CA THR A 408 -18.01 0.89 3.37
C THR A 408 -19.33 1.59 3.73
N LEU A 409 -20.44 0.87 3.61
CA LEU A 409 -21.77 1.40 3.95
C LEU A 409 -21.98 1.73 5.44
N HIS A 410 -21.05 1.32 6.31
CA HIS A 410 -21.14 1.48 7.76
C HIS A 410 -20.05 2.40 8.34
N MET A 411 -19.29 3.08 7.48
CA MET A 411 -18.43 4.20 7.85
C MET A 411 -19.20 5.52 7.82
N ASP A 412 -18.79 6.49 8.64
CA ASP A 412 -19.34 7.86 8.65
C ASP A 412 -18.66 8.72 7.58
N VAL A 413 -18.63 8.22 6.35
CA VAL A 413 -18.03 8.86 5.17
C VAL A 413 -19.04 8.78 4.03
N THR A 414 -19.63 9.92 3.68
CA THR A 414 -20.59 10.01 2.58
C THR A 414 -19.90 10.03 1.20
N LEU A 415 -20.65 9.93 0.12
CA LEU A 415 -20.11 10.12 -1.24
C LEU A 415 -19.56 11.55 -1.46
N ASP A 416 -20.12 12.55 -0.77
CA ASP A 416 -19.62 13.92 -0.80
C ASP A 416 -18.30 14.04 -0.04
N ASP A 417 -18.19 13.38 1.12
CA ASP A 417 -16.94 13.29 1.86
C ASP A 417 -15.88 12.55 1.06
N LEU A 418 -16.24 11.49 0.34
CA LEU A 418 -15.31 10.79 -0.56
C LEU A 418 -14.79 11.73 -1.66
N GLY A 419 -15.68 12.53 -2.24
CA GLY A 419 -15.31 13.59 -3.19
C GLY A 419 -14.32 14.60 -2.60
N TRP A 420 -14.57 15.02 -1.35
CA TRP A 420 -13.66 15.89 -0.60
C TRP A 420 -12.32 15.22 -0.33
N CYS A 421 -12.30 13.95 0.09
CA CYS A 421 -11.07 13.18 0.33
C CYS A 421 -10.20 13.15 -0.92
N ILE A 422 -10.79 12.77 -2.06
CA ILE A 422 -10.10 12.76 -3.35
C ILE A 422 -9.47 14.12 -3.61
N ASP A 423 -10.23 15.22 -3.44
CA ASP A 423 -9.73 16.57 -3.66
C ASP A 423 -8.55 16.96 -2.75
N GLN A 424 -8.49 16.44 -1.52
CA GLN A 424 -7.36 16.66 -0.61
C GLN A 424 -6.14 15.80 -0.95
N ILE A 425 -6.35 14.60 -1.49
CA ILE A 425 -5.30 13.62 -1.79
C ILE A 425 -4.63 13.91 -3.14
N MET A 426 -5.41 14.30 -4.15
CA MET A 426 -4.93 14.48 -5.52
C MET A 426 -3.68 15.36 -5.66
N PRO A 427 -3.49 16.46 -4.89
CA PRO A 427 -2.25 17.23 -4.93
C PRO A 427 -0.95 16.43 -4.70
N ALA A 428 -1.00 15.27 -4.06
CA ALA A 428 0.13 14.36 -3.88
C ALA A 428 0.43 13.46 -5.11
N ASN A 429 -0.44 13.50 -6.12
CA ASN A 429 -0.34 12.80 -7.41
C ASN A 429 0.03 11.30 -7.26
N PRO A 430 -0.89 10.45 -6.76
CA PRO A 430 -0.75 8.99 -6.89
C PRO A 430 -0.66 8.59 -8.37
N GLY A 431 -0.16 7.39 -8.64
CA GLY A 431 0.01 6.90 -10.02
C GLY A 431 -1.31 6.61 -10.72
N TYR A 432 -2.29 6.10 -9.97
CA TYR A 432 -3.64 5.84 -10.46
C TYR A 432 -4.66 5.75 -9.34
N LEU A 433 -5.94 5.86 -9.71
CA LEU A 433 -7.07 5.47 -8.86
C LEU A 433 -7.85 4.31 -9.47
N MET A 434 -8.50 3.51 -8.64
CA MET A 434 -9.46 2.53 -9.10
C MET A 434 -10.75 3.19 -9.63
N ALA A 435 -11.45 2.58 -10.58
CA ALA A 435 -12.65 3.14 -11.17
C ALA A 435 -13.73 2.09 -11.41
N LEU A 436 -14.97 2.44 -11.08
CA LEU A 436 -16.17 1.64 -11.31
C LEU A 436 -17.17 2.36 -12.24
N PRO A 437 -18.10 1.64 -12.91
CA PRO A 437 -19.12 2.28 -13.76
C PRO A 437 -19.99 3.27 -13.01
N THR A 438 -20.28 2.93 -11.77
CA THR A 438 -20.90 3.82 -10.78
C THR A 438 -20.00 3.83 -9.56
N ARG A 439 -20.12 4.80 -8.66
CA ARG A 439 -19.35 4.83 -7.40
C ARG A 439 -19.66 3.66 -6.44
N ILE A 440 -20.31 2.59 -6.90
CA ILE A 440 -20.83 1.47 -6.12
C ILE A 440 -20.37 0.17 -6.77
N ASP A 441 -19.71 -0.69 -6.01
CA ASP A 441 -19.39 -2.04 -6.45
C ASP A 441 -20.59 -2.97 -6.20
N PRO A 442 -21.16 -3.62 -7.23
CA PRO A 442 -22.35 -4.45 -7.09
C PRO A 442 -22.09 -5.78 -6.36
N MET A 443 -20.82 -6.17 -6.19
CA MET A 443 -20.42 -7.44 -5.58
C MET A 443 -19.79 -7.24 -4.20
N LEU A 444 -18.86 -6.30 -4.10
CA LEU A 444 -18.06 -6.07 -2.89
C LEU A 444 -18.76 -5.17 -1.86
N GLY A 445 -19.85 -4.48 -2.24
CA GLY A 445 -20.69 -3.74 -1.29
C GLY A 445 -20.03 -2.51 -0.67
N TYR A 446 -19.13 -1.86 -1.42
CA TYR A 446 -18.42 -0.65 -1.00
C TYR A 446 -18.49 0.45 -2.07
N LEU A 447 -18.10 1.66 -1.67
CA LEU A 447 -18.19 2.87 -2.48
C LEU A 447 -16.79 3.41 -2.80
N THR A 448 -16.50 3.70 -4.06
CA THR A 448 -15.20 4.21 -4.54
C THR A 448 -15.40 5.20 -5.70
N THR A 449 -14.32 5.60 -6.37
CA THR A 449 -14.34 6.48 -7.54
C THR A 449 -15.03 5.84 -8.75
N GLY A 450 -15.88 6.63 -9.41
CA GLY A 450 -16.56 6.25 -10.64
C GLY A 450 -15.82 6.74 -11.89
N TYR A 451 -16.14 6.22 -13.08
CA TYR A 451 -15.47 6.64 -14.33
C TYR A 451 -15.52 8.16 -14.58
N HIS A 452 -16.63 8.82 -14.24
CA HIS A 452 -16.79 10.26 -14.37
C HIS A 452 -15.92 11.07 -13.38
N ASP A 453 -15.53 10.48 -12.25
CA ASP A 453 -14.64 11.13 -11.29
C ASP A 453 -13.26 11.34 -11.89
N HIS A 454 -12.76 10.37 -12.66
CA HIS A 454 -11.45 10.48 -13.31
C HIS A 454 -11.42 11.62 -14.33
N VAL A 455 -12.51 11.84 -15.06
CA VAL A 455 -12.64 13.00 -15.97
C VAL A 455 -12.56 14.30 -15.16
N ARG A 456 -13.38 14.42 -14.10
CA ARG A 456 -13.38 15.59 -13.20
C ARG A 456 -12.02 15.84 -12.56
N ILE A 457 -11.35 14.80 -12.08
CA ILE A 457 -10.03 14.87 -11.44
C ILE A 457 -8.99 15.37 -12.44
N ARG A 458 -8.94 14.77 -13.63
CA ARG A 458 -8.00 15.15 -14.69
C ARG A 458 -8.20 16.60 -15.12
N GLU A 459 -9.44 17.04 -15.30
CA GLU A 459 -9.75 18.46 -15.59
C GLU A 459 -9.36 19.41 -14.45
N LYS A 460 -9.74 19.08 -13.21
CA LYS A 460 -9.53 19.96 -12.05
C LYS A 460 -8.05 20.16 -11.71
N PHE A 461 -7.25 19.09 -11.78
CA PHE A 461 -5.85 19.10 -11.38
C PHE A 461 -4.88 19.20 -12.58
N GLY A 462 -5.40 19.24 -13.81
CA GLY A 462 -4.60 19.30 -15.03
C GLY A 462 -3.83 18.00 -15.29
N TYR A 463 -4.36 16.86 -14.83
CA TYR A 463 -3.74 15.56 -15.04
C TYR A 463 -4.11 14.95 -16.39
N ARG A 464 -3.22 14.09 -16.88
CA ARG A 464 -3.34 13.42 -18.17
C ARG A 464 -3.53 11.91 -17.98
N VAL A 465 -4.15 11.29 -18.99
CA VAL A 465 -4.13 9.84 -19.18
C VAL A 465 -2.75 9.41 -19.67
N ASN A 466 -2.44 8.11 -19.62
CA ASN A 466 -1.27 7.59 -20.33
C ASN A 466 -1.44 7.78 -21.85
N ASP A 467 -0.77 8.80 -22.40
CA ASP A 467 -0.95 9.29 -23.77
C ASP A 467 0.18 8.91 -24.74
#